data_AF-A0A416EY67-F1
#
_entry.id   AF-A0A416EY67-F1
#
_cell.length_a   1.000
_cell.length_b   1.000
_cell.length_c   1.000
_cell.angle_alpha   90.00
_cell.angle_beta   90.00
_cell.angle_gamma   90.00
#
_symmetry.space_group_name_H-M   'P 1'
#
loop_
_entity.id
_entity.type
_entity.pdbx_description
1 polymer ?
#
loop_
_entity_poly.entity_id
_entity_poly.type
_entity_poly.pdbx_seq_one_letter_code
_entity_poly.pdbx_strand_id
1 'polypeptide(L)'
;MMKFDSAKYRTVLNLIKKTGEFKGQAVRSKSWLHVMIGEALGISPETVKGWERENSNGPDPRIPGLLDGLEAYLELPKGGLRKGTSEPIKTNEEERKIMNTTTDFQKQQIMECYERLRKFVSDMDIEDENVYYDIRNMIEVKKIALPIAVYEAMLNFMDHDVEPYVFEDTTEIFSEEEAKRNEKGIVEIKSEQAFQKLMVRFMEKLSELDEKIEAFAERELKPYLEG
;
A
#
# COMPACT_ATOMS: atom_id res chain seq x y z
N MET A 1 -22.40 -29.55 -19.28
CA MET A 1 -22.36 -28.20 -18.71
C MET A 1 -21.28 -28.16 -17.64
N MET A 2 -20.28 -27.30 -17.77
CA MET A 2 -19.24 -27.16 -16.74
C MET A 2 -19.88 -26.61 -15.45
N LYS A 3 -19.56 -27.22 -14.31
CA LYS A 3 -20.15 -26.86 -13.00
C LYS A 3 -19.55 -25.55 -12.48
N PHE A 4 -20.35 -24.72 -11.81
CA PHE A 4 -19.87 -23.54 -11.11
C PHE A 4 -18.92 -23.90 -9.96
N ASP A 5 -17.91 -23.08 -9.73
CA ASP A 5 -16.94 -23.20 -8.64
C ASP A 5 -17.21 -22.16 -7.55
N SER A 6 -18.05 -22.54 -6.60
CA SER A 6 -18.43 -21.69 -5.46
C SER A 6 -17.25 -21.34 -4.55
N ALA A 7 -16.17 -22.14 -4.53
CA ALA A 7 -14.99 -21.85 -3.74
C ALA A 7 -14.17 -20.73 -4.40
N LYS A 8 -13.92 -20.83 -5.70
CA LYS A 8 -13.28 -19.75 -6.48
C LYS A 8 -14.06 -18.44 -6.37
N TYR A 9 -15.38 -18.51 -6.53
CA TYR A 9 -16.25 -17.33 -6.38
C TYR A 9 -16.11 -16.66 -5.00
N ARG A 10 -16.14 -17.44 -3.92
CA ARG A 10 -15.98 -16.94 -2.55
C ARG A 10 -14.60 -16.28 -2.35
N THR A 11 -13.55 -16.86 -2.93
CA THR A 11 -12.20 -16.30 -2.90
C THR A 11 -12.16 -14.94 -3.59
N VAL A 12 -12.71 -14.83 -4.80
CA VAL A 12 -12.79 -13.56 -5.54
C VAL A 12 -13.53 -12.49 -4.74
N LEU A 13 -14.70 -12.80 -4.18
CA LEU A 13 -15.44 -11.83 -3.36
C LEU A 13 -14.70 -11.42 -2.08
N ASN A 14 -13.99 -12.35 -1.44
CA ASN A 14 -13.15 -12.03 -0.28
C ASN A 14 -12.00 -11.09 -0.65
N LEU A 15 -11.38 -11.31 -1.81
CA LEU A 15 -10.30 -10.46 -2.31
C LEU A 15 -10.83 -9.05 -2.60
N ILE A 16 -11.93 -8.92 -3.34
CA ILE A 16 -12.56 -7.62 -3.61
C ILE A 16 -13.01 -6.93 -2.32
N LYS A 17 -13.51 -7.67 -1.33
CA LYS A 17 -13.83 -7.08 -0.02
C LYS A 17 -12.56 -6.56 0.69
N LYS A 18 -11.43 -7.26 0.55
CA LYS A 18 -10.16 -6.87 1.16
C LYS A 18 -9.57 -5.62 0.51
N THR A 19 -9.77 -5.41 -0.80
CA THR A 19 -9.33 -4.19 -1.49
C THR A 19 -10.11 -2.95 -1.04
N GLY A 20 -11.33 -3.12 -0.55
CA GLY A 20 -12.15 -2.01 -0.04
C GLY A 20 -12.79 -1.14 -1.13
N GLU A 21 -12.52 -1.44 -2.40
CA GLU A 21 -13.08 -0.78 -3.57
C GLU A 21 -13.29 -1.78 -4.72
N PHE A 22 -14.33 -1.56 -5.50
CA PHE A 22 -14.60 -2.30 -6.73
C PHE A 22 -15.32 -1.41 -7.74
N LYS A 23 -14.81 -1.34 -8.98
CA LYS A 23 -15.37 -0.51 -10.07
C LYS A 23 -15.64 0.95 -9.66
N GLY A 24 -14.68 1.58 -8.99
CA GLY A 24 -14.80 2.98 -8.55
C GLY A 24 -15.76 3.20 -7.38
N GLN A 25 -16.24 2.14 -6.73
CA GLN A 25 -17.16 2.23 -5.59
C GLN A 25 -16.57 1.58 -4.35
N ALA A 26 -16.69 2.27 -3.21
CA ALA A 26 -16.24 1.76 -1.93
C ALA A 26 -17.02 0.49 -1.52
N VAL A 27 -16.29 -0.59 -1.29
CA VAL A 27 -16.81 -1.88 -0.85
C VAL A 27 -16.72 -1.95 0.68
N ARG A 28 -17.78 -1.49 1.35
CA ARG A 28 -17.83 -1.45 2.82
C ARG A 28 -18.10 -2.81 3.44
N SER A 29 -18.71 -3.73 2.69
CA SER A 29 -19.03 -5.07 3.16
C SER A 29 -19.28 -6.04 2.00
N LYS A 30 -19.27 -7.34 2.30
CA LYS A 30 -19.69 -8.37 1.34
C LYS A 30 -21.15 -8.22 0.92
N SER A 31 -22.03 -7.81 1.83
CA SER A 31 -23.43 -7.55 1.49
C SER A 31 -23.55 -6.46 0.44
N TRP A 32 -22.68 -5.44 0.50
CA TRP A 32 -22.62 -4.39 -0.53
C TRP A 32 -22.18 -4.93 -1.89
N LEU A 33 -21.17 -5.81 -1.93
CA LEU A 33 -20.79 -6.51 -3.17
C LEU A 33 -21.94 -7.33 -3.77
N HIS A 34 -22.73 -8.00 -2.93
CA HIS A 34 -23.89 -8.74 -3.42
C HIS A 34 -24.95 -7.84 -4.05
N VAL A 35 -25.14 -6.63 -3.50
CA VAL A 35 -26.03 -5.62 -4.09
C VAL A 35 -25.49 -5.16 -5.44
N MET A 36 -24.22 -4.77 -5.51
CA MET A 36 -23.59 -4.31 -6.75
C MET A 36 -23.66 -5.35 -7.88
N ILE A 37 -23.31 -6.61 -7.56
CA ILE A 37 -23.38 -7.73 -8.52
C ILE A 37 -24.85 -8.00 -8.90
N GLY A 38 -25.77 -7.94 -7.93
CA GLY A 38 -27.19 -8.18 -8.17
C GLY A 38 -27.80 -7.15 -9.12
N GLU A 39 -27.56 -5.86 -8.87
CA GLU A 39 -28.01 -4.77 -9.73
C GLU A 39 -27.45 -4.87 -11.15
N ALA A 40 -26.15 -5.16 -11.28
CA ALA A 40 -25.50 -5.27 -12.58
C ALA A 40 -26.00 -6.45 -13.41
N LEU A 41 -26.39 -7.55 -12.77
CA LEU A 41 -26.83 -8.77 -13.45
C LEU A 41 -28.37 -8.92 -13.49
N GLY A 42 -29.12 -7.99 -12.89
CA GLY A 42 -30.58 -8.09 -12.77
C GLY A 42 -31.02 -9.27 -11.89
N ILE A 43 -30.23 -9.64 -10.88
CA ILE A 43 -30.45 -10.77 -9.97
C ILE A 43 -30.58 -10.25 -8.53
N SER A 44 -31.39 -10.89 -7.69
CA SER A 44 -31.49 -10.47 -6.29
C SER A 44 -30.15 -10.66 -5.53
N PRO A 45 -29.78 -9.72 -4.64
CA PRO A 45 -28.57 -9.84 -3.83
C PRO A 45 -28.53 -11.12 -2.99
N GLU A 46 -29.68 -11.65 -2.57
CA GLU A 46 -29.81 -12.91 -1.85
C GLU A 46 -29.43 -14.12 -2.70
N THR A 47 -29.79 -14.09 -3.99
CA THR A 47 -29.39 -15.12 -4.95
C THR A 47 -27.88 -15.09 -5.18
N VAL A 48 -27.31 -13.89 -5.33
CA VAL A 48 -25.85 -13.68 -5.46
C VAL A 48 -25.12 -14.22 -4.23
N LYS A 49 -25.55 -13.85 -3.02
CA LYS A 49 -25.05 -14.40 -1.76
C LYS A 49 -25.19 -15.92 -1.70
N GLY A 50 -26.27 -16.47 -2.26
CA GLY A 50 -26.52 -17.90 -2.36
C GLY A 50 -25.47 -18.66 -3.17
N TRP A 51 -24.76 -17.99 -4.08
CA TRP A 51 -23.66 -18.59 -4.86
C TRP A 51 -22.40 -18.84 -4.03
N GLU A 52 -22.22 -18.14 -2.90
CA GLU A 52 -21.10 -18.41 -1.99
C GLU A 52 -21.24 -19.72 -1.20
N ARG A 53 -22.45 -20.32 -1.16
CA ARG A 53 -22.71 -21.55 -0.39
C ARG A 53 -21.87 -22.70 -0.92
N GLU A 54 -21.46 -23.58 -0.02
CA GLU A 54 -20.80 -24.81 -0.40
C GLU A 54 -21.73 -25.65 -1.30
N ASN A 55 -21.19 -26.17 -2.40
CA ASN A 55 -21.93 -26.90 -3.43
C ASN A 55 -23.04 -26.10 -4.13
N SER A 56 -22.98 -24.76 -4.11
CA SER A 56 -23.89 -23.96 -4.92
C SER A 56 -23.78 -24.31 -6.40
N ASN A 57 -24.93 -24.41 -7.07
CA ASN A 57 -24.99 -24.57 -8.52
C ASN A 57 -24.68 -23.27 -9.27
N GLY A 58 -24.53 -22.15 -8.54
CA GLY A 58 -24.21 -20.85 -9.10
C GLY A 58 -25.38 -20.21 -9.86
N PRO A 59 -25.08 -19.33 -10.81
CA PRO A 59 -26.05 -18.74 -11.73
C PRO A 59 -26.97 -19.77 -12.41
N ASP A 60 -28.26 -19.45 -12.54
CA ASP A 60 -29.21 -20.36 -13.19
C ASP A 60 -28.83 -20.58 -14.66
N PRO A 61 -28.50 -21.81 -15.08
CA PRO A 61 -28.10 -22.12 -16.45
C PRO A 61 -29.21 -21.89 -17.49
N ARG A 62 -30.46 -21.75 -17.06
CA ARG A 62 -31.59 -21.42 -17.93
C ARG A 62 -31.62 -19.94 -18.33
N ILE A 63 -30.87 -19.09 -17.63
CA ILE A 63 -30.70 -17.67 -17.97
C ILE A 63 -29.45 -17.57 -18.85
N PRO A 64 -29.59 -17.39 -20.18
CA PRO A 64 -28.45 -17.42 -21.09
C PRO A 64 -27.45 -16.32 -20.75
N GLY A 65 -26.16 -16.67 -20.71
CA GLY A 65 -25.08 -15.72 -20.49
C GLY A 65 -24.94 -15.21 -19.05
N LEU A 66 -25.75 -15.63 -18.08
CA LEU A 66 -25.67 -15.09 -16.72
C LEU A 66 -24.33 -15.39 -16.03
N LEU A 67 -23.78 -16.60 -16.20
CA LEU A 67 -22.46 -16.93 -15.69
C LEU A 67 -21.34 -16.17 -16.43
N ASP A 68 -21.46 -16.02 -17.75
CA ASP A 68 -20.49 -15.24 -18.53
C ASP A 68 -20.55 -13.75 -18.14
N GLY A 69 -21.73 -13.22 -17.85
CA GLY A 69 -21.96 -11.87 -17.36
C GLY A 69 -21.42 -11.66 -15.94
N LEU A 70 -21.55 -12.66 -15.06
CA LEU A 70 -20.91 -12.65 -13.74
C LEU A 70 -19.39 -12.64 -13.86
N GLU A 71 -18.82 -13.51 -14.69
CA GLU A 71 -17.37 -13.55 -14.95
C GLU A 71 -16.88 -12.21 -15.50
N ALA A 72 -17.55 -11.65 -16.50
CA ALA A 72 -17.21 -10.34 -17.08
C ALA A 72 -17.36 -9.20 -16.06
N TYR A 73 -18.40 -9.20 -15.25
CA TYR A 73 -18.61 -8.18 -14.22
C TYR A 73 -17.50 -8.24 -13.16
N LEU A 74 -17.06 -9.44 -12.79
CA LEU A 74 -15.94 -9.66 -11.88
C LEU A 74 -14.57 -9.55 -12.55
N GLU A 75 -14.52 -9.15 -13.82
CA GLU A 75 -13.29 -8.99 -14.61
C GLU A 75 -12.45 -10.27 -14.71
N LEU A 76 -13.13 -11.41 -14.67
CA LEU A 76 -12.53 -12.73 -14.83
C LEU A 76 -12.55 -13.15 -16.31
N PRO A 77 -11.53 -13.91 -16.78
CA PRO A 77 -11.59 -14.52 -18.08
C PRO A 77 -12.76 -15.51 -18.17
N LYS A 78 -13.27 -15.72 -19.38
CA LYS A 78 -14.36 -16.66 -19.62
C LYS A 78 -14.00 -18.06 -19.11
N GLY A 79 -14.82 -18.60 -18.22
CA GLY A 79 -14.59 -19.87 -17.54
C GLY A 79 -13.79 -19.79 -16.23
N GLY A 80 -13.47 -18.59 -15.74
CA GLY A 80 -12.77 -18.36 -14.48
C GLY A 80 -13.51 -18.89 -13.24
N LEU A 81 -14.84 -19.01 -13.31
CA LEU A 81 -15.68 -19.53 -12.22
C LEU A 81 -16.21 -20.95 -12.47
N ARG A 82 -15.63 -21.68 -13.42
CA ARG A 82 -16.06 -23.04 -13.78
C ARG A 82 -15.10 -24.11 -13.23
N LYS A 83 -15.64 -25.22 -12.71
CA LYS A 83 -14.87 -26.38 -12.23
C LYS A 83 -14.24 -27.12 -13.40
N GLY A 84 -12.98 -27.51 -13.24
CA GLY A 84 -12.24 -28.31 -14.24
C GLY A 84 -11.60 -27.49 -15.35
N THR A 85 -11.70 -26.16 -15.35
CA THR A 85 -10.74 -25.32 -16.06
C THR A 85 -9.42 -25.39 -15.29
N SER A 86 -8.40 -25.95 -15.95
CA SER A 86 -7.09 -26.34 -15.38
C SER A 86 -6.20 -25.17 -14.98
N GLU A 87 -6.65 -23.95 -15.19
CA GLU A 87 -5.98 -22.82 -14.60
C GLU A 87 -6.54 -22.65 -13.18
N PRO A 88 -5.71 -22.80 -12.12
CA PRO A 88 -5.99 -22.09 -10.89
C PRO A 88 -6.32 -20.63 -11.23
N ILE A 89 -6.97 -19.89 -10.34
CA ILE A 89 -6.87 -18.42 -10.40
C ILE A 89 -5.37 -18.17 -10.34
N LYS A 90 -4.76 -18.02 -11.52
CA LYS A 90 -3.34 -17.84 -11.69
C LYS A 90 -3.22 -16.38 -11.34
N THR A 91 -2.62 -16.07 -10.21
CA THR A 91 -2.16 -14.72 -9.92
C THR A 91 -1.08 -14.36 -10.92
N ASN A 92 -1.46 -14.09 -12.16
CA ASN A 92 -0.66 -13.61 -13.27
C ASN A 92 -0.77 -12.08 -13.30
N GLU A 93 0.23 -11.40 -13.87
CA GLU A 93 0.39 -9.94 -13.83
C GLU A 93 -0.84 -9.12 -14.29
N GLU A 94 -1.80 -9.72 -14.97
CA GLU A 94 -3.06 -9.07 -15.33
C GLU A 94 -4.08 -9.04 -14.17
N GLU A 95 -4.06 -10.02 -13.25
CA GLU A 95 -4.74 -9.89 -11.96
C GLU A 95 -4.12 -8.78 -11.11
N ARG A 96 -2.80 -8.52 -11.24
CA ARG A 96 -2.17 -7.31 -10.68
C ARG A 96 -2.70 -6.01 -11.32
N LYS A 97 -3.05 -6.00 -12.61
CA LYS A 97 -3.66 -4.83 -13.26
C LYS A 97 -5.08 -4.55 -12.78
N ILE A 98 -5.89 -5.58 -12.52
CA ILE A 98 -7.21 -5.41 -11.87
C ILE A 98 -7.05 -5.02 -10.38
N MET A 99 -5.92 -5.37 -9.75
CA MET A 99 -5.57 -5.04 -8.37
C MET A 99 -4.99 -3.63 -8.15
N ASN A 100 -4.66 -2.84 -9.19
CA ASN A 100 -3.86 -1.62 -9.02
C ASN A 100 -4.40 -0.35 -9.71
N THR A 101 -5.70 -0.20 -9.89
CA THR A 101 -6.24 1.16 -10.08
C THR A 101 -6.34 1.84 -8.72
N THR A 102 -5.22 2.35 -8.24
CA THR A 102 -5.22 3.39 -7.22
C THR A 102 -6.08 4.54 -7.73
N THR A 103 -7.15 4.91 -7.02
CA THR A 103 -7.96 6.06 -7.44
C THR A 103 -7.12 7.33 -7.50
N ASP A 104 -7.52 8.33 -8.29
CA ASP A 104 -6.81 9.62 -8.30
C ASP A 104 -6.68 10.23 -6.90
N PHE A 105 -7.69 10.02 -6.05
CA PHE A 105 -7.64 10.38 -4.63
C PHE A 105 -6.54 9.61 -3.89
N GLN A 106 -6.49 8.28 -4.00
CA GLN A 106 -5.44 7.49 -3.38
C GLN A 106 -4.05 7.84 -3.93
N LYS A 107 -3.91 8.09 -5.24
CA LYS A 107 -2.65 8.54 -5.86
C LYS A 107 -2.20 9.87 -5.26
N GLN A 108 -3.13 10.81 -5.10
CA GLN A 108 -2.86 12.07 -4.42
C GLN A 108 -2.40 11.86 -2.98
N GLN A 109 -3.02 10.94 -2.23
CA GLN A 109 -2.61 10.64 -0.86
C GLN A 109 -1.21 9.99 -0.79
N ILE A 110 -0.88 9.11 -1.73
CA ILE A 110 0.46 8.52 -1.85
C ILE A 110 1.49 9.62 -2.13
N MET A 111 1.20 10.50 -3.09
CA MET A 111 2.08 11.61 -3.46
C MET A 111 2.28 12.58 -2.29
N GLU A 112 1.23 12.89 -1.52
CA GLU A 112 1.32 13.76 -0.35
C GLU A 112 2.29 13.19 0.71
N CYS A 113 2.23 11.88 0.97
CA CYS A 113 3.17 11.22 1.87
C CYS A 113 4.61 11.26 1.33
N TYR A 114 4.78 10.96 0.04
CA TYR A 114 6.08 11.00 -0.62
C TYR A 114 6.71 12.39 -0.61
N GLU A 115 5.95 13.42 -0.96
CA GLU A 115 6.41 14.82 -0.94
C GLU A 115 6.82 15.24 0.46
N ARG A 116 6.12 14.79 1.50
CA ARG A 116 6.52 15.08 2.88
C ARG A 116 7.85 14.42 3.25
N LEU A 117 8.10 13.17 2.81
CA LEU A 117 9.38 12.50 3.00
C LEU A 117 10.51 13.23 2.25
N ARG A 118 10.29 13.62 0.99
CA ARG A 118 11.26 14.43 0.24
C ARG A 118 11.55 15.76 0.95
N LYS A 119 10.52 16.40 1.50
CA LYS A 119 10.65 17.66 2.24
C LYS A 119 11.47 17.51 3.51
N PHE A 120 11.37 16.38 4.20
CA PHE A 120 12.17 16.07 5.39
C PHE A 120 13.67 16.16 5.12
N VAL A 121 14.11 15.62 3.97
CA VAL A 121 15.51 15.72 3.55
C VAL A 121 15.83 17.12 3.02
N SER A 122 14.97 17.69 2.17
CA SER A 122 15.27 19.00 1.56
C SER A 122 15.34 20.15 2.55
N ASP A 123 14.53 20.10 3.60
CA ASP A 123 14.52 21.09 4.68
C ASP A 123 15.62 20.81 5.72
N MET A 124 16.38 19.71 5.54
CA MET A 124 17.46 19.26 6.43
C MET A 124 16.96 18.88 7.84
N ASP A 125 15.72 18.40 7.93
CA ASP A 125 15.06 18.05 9.20
C ASP A 125 15.38 16.62 9.67
N ILE A 126 16.32 15.91 9.04
CA ILE A 126 16.52 14.46 9.22
C ILE A 126 16.93 14.00 10.63
N GLU A 127 17.23 14.94 11.53
CA GLU A 127 17.55 14.71 12.95
C GLU A 127 16.48 15.33 13.90
N ASP A 128 15.36 15.83 13.36
CA ASP A 128 14.25 16.40 14.15
C ASP A 128 13.19 15.34 14.48
N GLU A 129 13.15 14.94 15.75
CA GLU A 129 12.18 13.97 16.28
C GLU A 129 10.73 14.42 16.09
N ASN A 130 10.42 15.71 16.24
CA ASN A 130 9.05 16.19 16.11
C ASN A 130 8.58 16.07 14.66
N VAL A 131 9.45 16.45 13.72
CA VAL A 131 9.14 16.32 12.30
C VAL A 131 8.98 14.85 11.93
N TYR A 132 9.82 13.95 12.44
CA TYR A 132 9.65 12.50 12.27
C TYR A 132 8.25 12.02 12.72
N TYR A 133 7.86 12.35 13.95
CA TYR A 133 6.55 11.94 14.48
C TYR A 133 5.38 12.58 13.71
N ASP A 134 5.51 13.83 13.27
CA ASP A 134 4.51 14.49 12.45
C ASP A 134 4.28 13.77 11.12
N ILE A 135 5.36 13.35 10.44
CA ILE A 135 5.29 12.58 9.20
C ILE A 135 4.64 11.22 9.46
N ARG A 136 5.10 10.53 10.50
CA ARG A 136 4.58 9.21 10.89
C ARG A 136 3.08 9.27 11.20
N ASN A 137 2.66 10.24 12.01
CA ASN A 137 1.25 10.47 12.34
C ASN A 137 0.42 10.80 11.10
N MET A 138 0.95 11.60 10.19
CA MET A 138 0.27 11.94 8.93
C MET A 138 0.05 10.70 8.04
N ILE A 139 0.98 9.74 8.02
CA ILE A 139 0.79 8.44 7.35
C ILE A 139 -0.27 7.61 8.08
N GLU A 140 -0.23 7.57 9.42
CA GLU A 140 -1.19 6.81 10.24
C GLU A 140 -2.64 7.23 10.01
N VAL A 141 -2.92 8.54 9.99
CA VAL A 141 -4.29 9.04 9.76
C VAL A 141 -4.80 8.73 8.35
N LYS A 142 -3.90 8.47 7.39
CA LYS A 142 -4.23 8.11 6.01
C LYS A 142 -4.42 6.61 5.79
N LYS A 143 -4.40 5.76 6.83
CA LYS A 143 -4.61 4.31 6.73
C LYS A 143 -5.81 3.87 5.89
N ILE A 144 -6.92 4.62 5.96
CA ILE A 144 -8.15 4.31 5.19
C ILE A 144 -8.03 4.81 3.74
N ALA A 145 -7.24 5.85 3.52
CA ALA A 145 -7.10 6.56 2.26
C ALA A 145 -5.91 6.07 1.42
N LEU A 146 -5.05 5.21 1.97
CA LEU A 146 -3.94 4.57 1.29
C LEU A 146 -4.26 3.10 0.99
N PRO A 147 -3.79 2.55 -0.14
CA PRO A 147 -3.76 1.10 -0.33
C PRO A 147 -3.01 0.45 0.84
N ILE A 148 -3.56 -0.65 1.39
CA ILE A 148 -3.01 -1.26 2.60
C ILE A 148 -1.53 -1.65 2.48
N ALA A 149 -1.11 -2.12 1.31
CA ALA A 149 0.28 -2.46 1.04
C ALA A 149 1.19 -1.23 1.06
N VAL A 150 0.74 -0.10 0.50
CA VAL A 150 1.48 1.16 0.53
C VAL A 150 1.57 1.71 1.95
N TYR A 151 0.46 1.66 2.70
CA TYR A 151 0.43 2.07 4.10
C TYR A 151 1.43 1.28 4.96
N GLU A 152 1.41 -0.06 4.85
CA GLU A 152 2.33 -0.92 5.59
C GLU A 152 3.79 -0.68 5.16
N ALA A 153 4.04 -0.52 3.86
CA ALA A 153 5.38 -0.22 3.34
C ALA A 153 5.91 1.13 3.83
N MET A 154 5.06 2.17 3.88
CA MET A 154 5.43 3.50 4.39
C MET A 154 5.79 3.47 5.88
N LEU A 155 4.99 2.80 6.72
CA LEU A 155 5.32 2.67 8.14
C LEU A 155 6.60 1.87 8.35
N ASN A 156 6.78 0.77 7.61
CA ASN A 156 8.00 -0.01 7.68
C ASN A 156 9.23 0.80 7.27
N PHE A 157 9.11 1.64 6.23
CA PHE A 157 10.18 2.55 5.82
C PHE A 157 10.47 3.61 6.89
N MET A 158 9.44 4.19 7.51
CA MET A 158 9.63 5.12 8.62
C MET A 158 10.41 4.47 9.77
N ASP A 159 9.96 3.31 10.24
CA ASP A 159 10.50 2.66 11.43
C ASP A 159 11.91 2.06 11.20
N HIS A 160 12.25 1.65 9.98
CA HIS A 160 13.52 0.95 9.70
C HIS A 160 14.53 1.72 8.86
N ASP A 161 14.08 2.64 8.01
CA ASP A 161 14.95 3.38 7.10
C ASP A 161 15.06 4.86 7.47
N VAL A 162 14.05 5.48 8.08
CA VAL A 162 14.07 6.89 8.48
C VAL A 162 14.48 7.07 9.95
N GLU A 163 13.86 6.32 10.87
CA GLU A 163 14.10 6.41 12.32
C GLU A 163 15.59 6.39 12.71
N PRO A 164 16.45 5.53 12.13
CA PRO A 164 17.87 5.52 12.47
C PRO A 164 18.56 6.87 12.24
N TYR A 165 18.16 7.62 11.20
CA TYR A 165 18.75 8.92 10.92
C TYR A 165 18.37 9.98 11.95
N VAL A 166 17.23 9.80 12.63
CA VAL A 166 16.68 10.74 13.60
C VAL A 166 17.26 10.51 14.99
N PHE A 167 17.32 9.25 15.43
CA PHE A 167 17.63 8.91 16.82
C PHE A 167 19.03 8.34 17.03
N GLU A 168 19.75 7.91 15.99
CA GLU A 168 21.15 7.47 16.18
C GLU A 168 22.07 8.66 16.46
N ASP A 169 22.86 8.52 17.53
CA ASP A 169 23.80 9.56 17.97
C ASP A 169 24.97 9.69 16.97
N THR A 170 24.96 10.78 16.20
CA THR A 170 26.02 11.06 15.21
C THR A 170 27.34 11.48 15.84
N THR A 171 27.39 11.67 17.16
CA THR A 171 28.58 12.20 17.85
C THR A 171 29.61 11.13 18.17
N GLU A 172 29.31 9.84 17.91
CA GLU A 172 30.26 8.73 17.97
C GLU A 172 31.44 8.88 16.99
N ILE A 173 31.32 9.76 15.99
CA ILE A 173 32.40 10.03 15.03
C ILE A 173 33.56 10.85 15.62
N PHE A 174 33.39 11.43 16.81
CA PHE A 174 34.37 12.32 17.44
C PHE A 174 35.14 11.62 18.56
N SER A 175 36.44 11.93 18.64
CA SER A 175 37.25 11.70 19.83
C SER A 175 36.91 12.71 20.94
N GLU A 176 37.27 12.40 22.19
CA GLU A 176 37.10 13.32 23.33
C GLU A 176 37.85 14.66 23.14
N GLU A 177 38.87 14.68 22.29
CA GLU A 177 39.64 15.89 21.94
C GLU A 177 38.91 16.76 20.91
N GLU A 178 38.09 16.16 20.03
CA GLU A 178 37.34 16.85 18.98
C GLU A 178 35.98 17.38 19.47
N ALA A 179 35.30 16.61 20.33
CA ALA A 179 34.01 16.99 20.88
C ALA A 179 33.84 16.45 22.30
N LYS A 180 33.09 17.17 23.14
CA LYS A 180 32.75 16.71 24.50
C LYS A 180 31.31 17.10 24.86
N ARG A 181 30.55 16.17 25.44
CA ARG A 181 29.26 16.51 26.07
C ARG A 181 29.51 17.29 27.36
N ASN A 182 28.89 18.44 27.47
CA ASN A 182 28.88 19.20 28.72
C ASN A 182 27.84 18.66 29.71
N GLU A 183 27.77 19.25 30.90
CA GLU A 183 26.87 18.82 31.98
C GLU A 183 25.38 18.90 31.64
N LYS A 184 25.02 19.63 30.57
CA LYS A 184 23.65 19.73 30.05
C LYS A 184 23.37 18.74 28.92
N GLY A 185 24.31 17.86 28.61
CA GLY A 185 24.21 16.88 27.52
C GLY A 185 24.45 17.45 26.12
N ILE A 186 24.80 18.74 26.00
CA ILE A 186 25.08 19.40 24.73
C ILE A 186 26.50 19.06 24.28
N VAL A 187 26.66 18.70 23.02
CA VAL A 187 27.95 18.38 22.43
C VAL A 187 28.66 19.68 22.04
N GLU A 188 29.81 19.94 22.67
CA GLU A 188 30.67 21.07 22.36
C GLU A 188 31.77 20.64 21.38
N ILE A 189 31.72 21.19 20.17
CA ILE A 189 32.74 21.00 19.13
C ILE A 189 33.93 21.92 19.42
N LYS A 190 35.14 21.36 19.49
CA LYS A 190 36.35 22.07 19.98
C LYS A 190 37.22 22.67 18.88
N SER A 191 36.94 22.38 17.62
CA SER A 191 37.72 22.90 16.49
C SER A 191 36.88 23.05 15.22
N GLU A 192 37.32 23.95 14.34
CA GLU A 192 36.76 24.13 13.00
C GLU A 192 36.81 22.83 12.17
N GLN A 193 37.88 22.05 12.33
CA GLN A 193 38.05 20.76 11.65
C GLN A 193 37.02 19.73 12.11
N ALA A 194 36.74 19.67 13.42
CA ALA A 194 35.69 18.81 13.97
C ALA A 194 34.30 19.27 13.50
N PHE A 195 34.06 20.58 13.41
CA PHE A 195 32.81 21.11 12.85
C PHE A 195 32.62 20.73 11.38
N GLN A 196 33.66 20.87 10.56
CA GLN A 196 33.63 20.45 9.16
C GLN A 196 33.35 18.96 9.01
N LYS A 197 33.96 18.13 9.86
CA LYS A 197 33.70 16.69 9.91
C LYS A 197 32.24 16.37 10.26
N LEU A 198 31.64 17.11 11.20
CA LEU A 198 30.20 17.00 11.51
C LEU A 198 29.35 17.31 10.27
N MET A 199 29.62 18.44 9.62
CA MET A 199 28.87 18.88 8.46
C MET A 199 28.96 17.89 7.30
N VAL A 200 30.16 17.36 7.02
CA VAL A 200 30.35 16.32 6.00
C VAL A 200 29.51 15.09 6.33
N ARG A 201 29.55 14.59 7.58
CA ARG A 201 28.77 13.42 7.98
C ARG A 201 27.27 13.68 7.88
N PHE A 202 26.80 14.87 8.23
CA PHE A 202 25.40 15.24 8.09
C PHE A 202 24.97 15.28 6.62
N MET A 203 25.79 15.85 5.73
CA MET A 203 25.51 15.85 4.29
C MET A 203 25.51 14.43 3.69
N GLU A 204 26.38 13.54 4.16
CA GLU A 204 26.34 12.12 3.79
C GLU A 204 25.01 11.47 4.20
N LYS A 205 24.59 11.67 5.46
CA LYS A 205 23.29 11.17 5.94
C LYS A 205 22.12 11.67 5.10
N LEU A 206 22.11 12.96 4.73
CA LEU A 206 21.10 13.53 3.83
C LEU A 206 21.08 12.82 2.48
N SER A 207 22.26 12.65 1.86
CA SER A 207 22.38 11.99 0.55
C SER A 207 21.94 10.52 0.61
N GLU A 208 22.38 9.78 1.63
CA GLU A 208 22.01 8.37 1.84
C GLU A 208 20.49 8.22 2.00
N LEU A 209 19.85 9.07 2.81
CA LEU A 209 18.41 9.01 3.03
C LEU A 209 17.62 9.45 1.79
N ASP A 210 18.10 10.46 1.04
CA ASP A 210 17.50 10.87 -0.23
C ASP A 210 17.44 9.70 -1.23
N GLU A 211 18.57 8.99 -1.39
CA GLU A 211 18.65 7.81 -2.25
C GLU A 211 17.72 6.68 -1.80
N LYS A 212 17.61 6.45 -0.49
CA LYS A 212 16.68 5.46 0.07
C LYS A 212 15.22 5.84 -0.20
N ILE A 213 14.86 7.11 -0.08
CA ILE A 213 13.51 7.60 -0.38
C ILE A 213 13.17 7.39 -1.85
N GLU A 214 14.09 7.72 -2.77
CA GLU A 214 13.90 7.47 -4.21
C GLU A 214 13.74 5.99 -4.52
N ALA A 215 14.63 5.15 -3.97
CA ALA A 215 14.57 3.70 -4.18
C ALA A 215 13.26 3.09 -3.62
N PHE A 216 12.81 3.57 -2.45
CA PHE A 216 11.53 3.20 -1.88
C PHE A 216 10.36 3.63 -2.77
N ALA A 217 10.37 4.87 -3.26
CA ALA A 217 9.31 5.38 -4.14
C ALA A 217 9.20 4.58 -5.44
N GLU A 218 10.33 4.31 -6.09
CA GLU A 218 10.39 3.51 -7.32
C GLU A 218 9.88 2.07 -7.09
N ARG A 219 10.22 1.47 -5.95
CA ARG A 219 9.87 0.07 -5.65
C ARG A 219 8.43 -0.10 -5.15
N GLU A 220 8.01 0.73 -4.20
CA GLU A 220 6.79 0.52 -3.42
C GLU A 220 5.65 1.45 -3.84
N LEU A 221 5.95 2.65 -4.36
CA LEU A 221 4.93 3.66 -4.66
C LEU A 221 4.58 3.72 -6.15
N LYS A 222 5.59 3.71 -7.02
CA LYS A 222 5.42 3.81 -8.47
C LYS A 222 4.42 2.82 -9.08
N PRO A 223 4.37 1.55 -8.66
CA PRO A 223 3.36 0.61 -9.18
C PRO A 223 1.92 1.11 -9.01
N TYR A 224 1.66 1.91 -7.97
CA TYR A 224 0.36 2.47 -7.62
C TYR A 224 0.09 3.81 -8.31
N LEU A 225 1.12 4.50 -8.80
CA LEU A 225 1.00 5.81 -9.45
C LEU A 225 0.81 5.67 -10.97
N GLU A 226 1.48 4.69 -11.58
CA GLU A 226 1.47 4.43 -13.03
C GLU A 226 0.37 3.45 -13.48
N GLY A 227 -0.32 2.81 -12.52
CA GLY A 227 -1.44 1.89 -12.76
C GLY A 227 -2.75 2.53 -13.17
#